data_AF-A0A7C5F6W2-F1
#
_entry.id   AF-A0A7C5F6W2-F1
#
_cell.length_a   1.000
_cell.length_b   1.000
_cell.length_c   1.000
_cell.angle_alpha   90.00
_cell.angle_beta   90.00
_cell.angle_gamma   90.00
#
_symmetry.space_group_name_H-M   'P 1'
#
loop_
_entity.id
_entity.type
_entity.pdbx_description
1 polymer ?
#
loop_
_entity_poly.entity_id
_entity_poly.type
_entity_poly.pdbx_seq_one_letter_code
_entity_poly.pdbx_strand_id
1 'polypeptide(L)'
;MIVVWRDNRNWPQMSVYAQIMPLNEIGFFSAGDVNYDKLITLSDVIAMVNYIFKGRPYGPEGSPLVCDVNGDCKVTLVDAIYLVNYIFKPDWPSPVGCPL
;
A
#
# COMPACT_ATOMS: atom_id res chain seq x y z
N MET A 1 -11.16 -7.44 -15.79
CA MET A 1 -11.77 -8.38 -14.83
C MET A 1 -12.25 -7.58 -13.63
N ILE A 2 -13.35 -7.94 -12.96
CA ILE A 2 -13.80 -7.23 -11.76
C ILE A 2 -12.98 -7.74 -10.57
N VAL A 3 -12.33 -6.84 -9.86
CA VAL A 3 -11.60 -7.13 -8.61
C VAL A 3 -12.34 -6.46 -7.46
N VAL A 4 -12.45 -7.17 -6.33
CA VAL A 4 -13.16 -6.74 -5.14
C VAL A 4 -12.19 -6.74 -3.97
N TRP A 5 -12.18 -5.68 -3.17
CA TRP A 5 -11.34 -5.61 -1.98
C TRP A 5 -12.12 -5.08 -0.77
N ARG A 6 -11.59 -5.38 0.42
CA ARG A 6 -12.12 -4.95 1.70
C ARG A 6 -11.25 -3.81 2.22
N ASP A 7 -11.90 -2.78 2.74
CA ASP A 7 -11.27 -1.67 3.42
C ASP A 7 -11.66 -1.70 4.90
N ASN A 8 -10.64 -1.84 5.75
CA ASN A 8 -10.79 -1.96 7.19
C ASN A 8 -10.45 -0.66 7.94
N ARG A 9 -10.27 0.47 7.23
CA ARG A 9 -9.97 1.78 7.83
C ARG A 9 -10.88 2.20 8.97
N ASN A 10 -12.16 1.86 8.86
CA ASN A 10 -13.21 2.34 9.76
C ASN A 10 -13.72 1.25 10.72
N TRP A 11 -12.89 0.27 11.09
CA TRP A 11 -13.29 -0.83 11.97
C TRP A 11 -14.03 -0.32 13.24
N PRO A 12 -15.20 -0.90 13.61
CA PRO A 12 -15.79 -2.15 13.12
C PRO A 12 -16.58 -2.03 11.81
N GLN A 13 -16.69 -0.84 11.24
CA GLN A 13 -17.39 -0.61 9.99
C GLN A 13 -16.49 -0.97 8.80
N MET A 14 -16.84 -2.03 8.08
CA MET A 14 -16.10 -2.48 6.90
C MET A 14 -16.72 -1.90 5.63
N SER A 15 -15.87 -1.38 4.74
CA SER A 15 -16.26 -0.96 3.40
C SER A 15 -15.80 -2.01 2.37
N VAL A 16 -16.60 -2.21 1.32
CA VAL A 16 -16.27 -3.11 0.20
C VAL A 16 -16.28 -2.29 -1.08
N TYR A 17 -15.21 -2.42 -1.87
CA TYR A 17 -15.01 -1.68 -3.11
C TYR A 17 -14.78 -2.66 -4.27
N ALA A 18 -15.12 -2.24 -5.50
CA ALA A 18 -14.93 -3.04 -6.70
C ALA A 18 -14.61 -2.18 -7.93
N GLN A 19 -13.69 -2.66 -8.79
CA GLN A 19 -13.30 -1.98 -10.02
C GLN A 19 -12.89 -2.98 -11.11
N ILE A 20 -12.96 -2.55 -12.37
CA ILE A 20 -12.41 -3.28 -13.51
C ILE A 20 -10.90 -2.97 -13.61
N MET A 21 -10.06 -4.01 -13.45
CA MET A 21 -8.60 -3.89 -13.60
C MET A 21 -8.07 -4.70 -14.80
N PRO A 22 -6.97 -4.23 -15.44
CA PRO A 22 -6.27 -4.99 -16.46
C PRO A 22 -5.50 -6.16 -15.83
N LEU A 23 -5.33 -7.25 -16.59
CA LEU A 23 -4.91 -8.55 -16.04
C LEU A 23 -3.51 -8.54 -15.38
N ASN A 24 -2.65 -7.62 -15.82
CA ASN A 24 -1.30 -7.40 -15.31
C ASN A 24 -1.26 -6.68 -13.95
N GLU A 25 -2.38 -6.13 -13.50
CA GLU A 25 -2.52 -5.44 -12.22
C GLU A 25 -3.29 -6.28 -11.18
N ILE A 26 -3.62 -7.52 -11.51
CA ILE A 26 -4.39 -8.41 -10.63
C ILE A 26 -3.43 -9.19 -9.73
N GLY A 27 -3.50 -8.92 -8.43
CA GLY A 27 -2.70 -9.56 -7.40
C GLY A 27 -3.36 -9.46 -6.02
N PHE A 28 -2.84 -10.21 -5.05
CA PHE A 28 -3.17 -10.00 -3.65
C PHE A 28 -2.28 -8.88 -3.13
N PHE A 29 -2.84 -7.69 -3.00
CA PHE A 29 -2.14 -6.51 -2.50
C PHE A 29 -2.49 -6.29 -1.03
N SER A 30 -1.47 -6.08 -0.19
CA SER A 30 -1.64 -5.57 1.16
C SER A 30 -1.01 -4.18 1.21
N ALA A 31 -1.75 -3.19 1.69
CA ALA A 31 -1.18 -1.86 1.89
C ALA A 31 0.05 -1.95 2.80
N GLY A 32 1.17 -1.37 2.38
CA GLY A 32 2.44 -1.39 3.11
C GLY A 32 3.39 -2.55 2.82
N ASP A 33 2.96 -3.59 2.09
CA ASP A 33 3.81 -4.71 1.61
C ASP A 33 4.39 -4.37 0.24
N VAL A 34 5.31 -3.41 0.22
CA VAL A 34 5.84 -2.76 -0.99
C VAL A 34 6.70 -3.70 -1.82
N ASN A 35 7.42 -4.62 -1.16
CA ASN A 35 8.29 -5.59 -1.80
C ASN A 35 7.60 -6.95 -2.09
N TYR A 36 6.31 -7.10 -1.76
CA TYR A 36 5.50 -8.31 -1.99
C TYR A 36 5.97 -9.56 -1.26
N ASP A 37 6.66 -9.41 -0.13
CA ASP A 37 7.11 -10.53 0.71
C ASP A 37 6.07 -10.96 1.75
N LYS A 38 4.90 -10.28 1.80
CA LYS A 38 3.77 -10.51 2.71
C LYS A 38 4.04 -10.09 4.15
N LEU A 39 5.14 -9.40 4.41
CA LEU A 39 5.48 -8.82 5.70
C LEU A 39 5.51 -7.30 5.55
N ILE A 40 5.20 -6.58 6.62
CA ILE A 40 5.35 -5.12 6.65
C ILE A 40 6.53 -4.80 7.55
N THR A 41 7.67 -4.49 6.94
CA THR A 41 8.97 -4.34 7.60
C THR A 41 9.74 -3.12 7.09
N LEU A 42 10.94 -2.87 7.63
CA LEU A 42 11.81 -1.81 7.12
C LEU A 42 12.26 -2.05 5.67
N SER A 43 12.21 -3.29 5.17
CA SER A 43 12.50 -3.59 3.77
C SER A 43 11.51 -2.88 2.83
N ASP A 44 10.24 -2.77 3.22
CA ASP A 44 9.20 -2.05 2.48
C ASP A 44 9.46 -0.55 2.43
N VAL A 45 9.93 0.02 3.54
CA VAL A 45 10.35 1.43 3.60
C VAL A 45 11.49 1.69 2.62
N ILE A 46 12.50 0.81 2.59
CA ILE A 46 13.62 0.92 1.66
C ILE A 46 13.16 0.78 0.21
N ALA A 47 12.26 -0.17 -0.08
CA ALA A 47 11.69 -0.37 -1.41
C ALA A 47 10.91 0.88 -1.86
N MET A 48 10.09 1.47 -0.98
CA MET A 48 9.34 2.69 -1.25
C MET A 48 10.25 3.90 -1.51
N VAL A 49 11.28 4.10 -0.71
CA VAL A 49 12.27 5.18 -0.92
C VAL A 49 13.01 5.00 -2.24
N ASN A 50 13.43 3.76 -2.56
CA ASN A 50 14.05 3.47 -3.86
C ASN A 50 13.11 3.81 -5.02
N TYR A 51 11.83 3.44 -4.92
CA TYR A 51 10.82 3.80 -5.92
C TYR A 51 10.67 5.32 -6.09
N ILE A 52 10.55 6.08 -5.00
CA ILE A 52 10.36 7.54 -5.02
C ILE A 52 11.54 8.25 -5.71
N PHE A 53 12.78 7.83 -5.44
CA PHE A 53 13.98 8.53 -5.94
C PHE A 53 14.54 7.97 -7.25
N LYS A 54 14.38 6.67 -7.51
CA LYS A 54 14.96 6.00 -8.69
C LYS A 54 13.92 5.68 -9.75
N GLY A 55 12.63 5.89 -9.48
CA GLY A 55 11.53 5.44 -10.33
C GLY A 55 11.31 3.93 -10.23
N ARG A 56 10.42 3.38 -11.08
CA ARG A 56 10.14 1.93 -11.12
C ARG A 56 11.29 1.19 -11.80
N PRO A 57 11.99 0.26 -11.12
CA PRO A 57 12.90 -0.63 -11.81
C PRO A 57 12.08 -1.69 -12.57
N TYR A 58 11.23 -2.46 -11.88
CA TYR A 58 10.40 -3.52 -12.48
C TYR A 58 9.25 -3.88 -11.52
N GLY A 59 8.02 -4.14 -12.02
CA GLY A 59 6.94 -4.77 -11.24
C GLY A 59 5.82 -3.84 -10.70
N PRO A 60 4.85 -4.42 -9.95
CA PRO A 60 3.74 -3.69 -9.34
C PRO A 60 4.17 -2.79 -8.16
N GLU A 61 5.46 -2.83 -7.80
CA GLU A 61 6.16 -1.95 -6.88
C GLU A 61 5.91 -0.47 -7.26
N GLY A 62 5.45 0.33 -6.30
CA GLY A 62 5.05 1.73 -6.56
C GLY A 62 3.59 1.94 -6.93
N SER A 63 2.76 0.88 -6.95
CA SER A 63 1.30 1.02 -7.09
C SER A 63 0.73 1.82 -5.91
N PRO A 64 -0.16 2.81 -6.14
CA PRO A 64 -0.87 3.49 -5.05
C PRO A 64 -1.64 2.52 -4.14
N LEU A 65 -2.04 1.35 -4.64
CA LEU A 65 -2.68 0.31 -3.81
C LEU A 65 -1.81 -0.18 -2.65
N VAL A 66 -0.50 -0.15 -2.81
CA VAL A 66 0.46 -0.70 -1.85
C VAL A 66 1.27 0.39 -1.18
N CYS A 67 1.63 1.42 -1.94
CA CYS A 67 2.55 2.45 -1.50
C CYS A 67 1.88 3.69 -0.90
N ASP A 68 0.61 3.96 -1.19
CA ASP A 68 -0.14 5.03 -0.51
C ASP A 68 -0.71 4.48 0.80
N VAL A 69 0.14 4.43 1.82
CA VAL A 69 -0.23 3.82 3.10
C VAL A 69 -1.03 4.77 3.98
N ASN A 70 -1.02 6.08 3.67
CA ASN A 70 -1.77 7.09 4.39
C ASN A 70 -3.18 7.32 3.80
N GLY A 71 -3.44 6.86 2.57
CA GLY A 71 -4.72 6.90 1.88
C GLY A 71 -5.05 8.24 1.21
N ASP A 72 -4.06 9.10 0.95
CA ASP A 72 -4.23 10.42 0.33
C ASP A 72 -4.16 10.42 -1.21
N CYS A 73 -4.01 9.22 -1.78
CA CYS A 73 -3.89 8.91 -3.20
C CYS A 73 -2.66 9.51 -3.88
N LYS A 74 -1.61 9.77 -3.10
CA LYS A 74 -0.28 10.15 -3.59
C LYS A 74 0.75 9.20 -2.98
N VAL A 75 1.78 8.86 -3.75
CA VAL A 75 2.91 8.09 -3.23
C VAL A 75 4.07 9.05 -3.05
N THR A 76 4.38 9.39 -1.81
CA THR A 76 5.39 10.39 -1.43
C THR A 76 6.26 9.92 -0.27
N LEU A 77 7.21 10.75 0.15
CA LEU A 77 8.03 10.45 1.34
C LEU A 77 7.18 10.37 2.64
N VAL A 78 5.98 10.94 2.64
CA VAL A 78 5.06 10.89 3.78
C VAL A 78 4.64 9.45 4.05
N ASP A 79 4.44 8.64 3.01
CA ASP A 79 4.10 7.22 3.09
C ASP A 79 5.22 6.40 3.72
N ALA A 80 6.48 6.71 3.36
CA ALA A 80 7.64 6.04 3.95
C ALA A 80 7.73 6.34 5.46
N ILE A 81 7.50 7.60 5.85
CA ILE A 81 7.46 8.00 7.26
C ILE A 81 6.28 7.34 7.99
N TYR A 82 5.13 7.20 7.33
CA TYR A 82 3.96 6.53 7.87
C TYR A 82 4.24 5.06 8.18
N LEU A 83 4.87 4.33 7.25
CA LEU A 83 5.29 2.93 7.47
C LEU A 83 6.27 2.79 8.62
N VAL A 84 7.25 3.69 8.75
CA VAL A 84 8.17 3.71 9.90
C VAL A 84 7.39 3.86 11.21
N ASN A 85 6.43 4.78 11.26
CA ASN A 85 5.58 4.93 12.45
C ASN A 85 4.76 3.66 12.72
N TYR A 86 4.17 3.05 11.70
CA TYR A 86 3.41 1.80 11.84
C TYR A 86 4.26 0.66 12.41
N ILE A 87 5.51 0.51 11.95
CA ILE A 87 6.42 -0.54 12.39
C ILE A 87 6.84 -0.36 13.87
N PHE A 88 7.04 0.88 14.31
CA PHE A 88 7.61 1.16 15.64
C PHE A 88 6.60 1.62 16.70
N LYS A 89 5.38 1.99 16.32
CA LYS A 89 4.34 2.48 17.23
C LYS A 89 3.13 1.52 17.21
N PRO A 90 2.90 0.77 18.30
CA PRO A 90 1.82 -0.24 18.36
C PRO A 90 0.42 0.31 18.07
N ASP A 91 0.15 1.56 18.49
CA ASP A 91 -1.17 2.20 18.35
C ASP A 91 -1.31 3.02 17.06
N TRP A 92 -0.36 2.90 16.12
CA TRP A 92 -0.44 3.62 14.86
C TRP A 92 -1.45 2.96 13.91
N PRO A 93 -2.27 3.74 13.17
CA PRO A 93 -3.29 3.14 12.32
C PRO A 93 -2.67 2.26 11.22
N SER A 94 -3.31 1.12 10.94
CA SER A 94 -2.86 0.21 9.89
C SER A 94 -2.82 0.90 8.52
N PRO A 95 -1.89 0.52 7.63
CA PRO A 95 -1.85 0.99 6.25
C PRO A 95 -3.16 0.70 5.51
N VAL A 96 -3.55 1.61 4.63
CA VAL A 96 -4.93 1.61 4.09
C VAL A 96 -5.02 1.52 2.58
N GLY A 97 -3.97 1.94 1.86
CA GLY A 97 -4.02 2.04 0.40
C GLY A 97 -4.90 3.21 -0.08
N CYS A 98 -4.65 3.71 -1.28
CA CYS A 98 -5.64 4.53 -1.98
C CYS A 98 -6.82 3.63 -2.40
N PRO A 99 -8.07 3.98 -2.11
CA PRO A 99 -9.20 3.38 -2.80
C PRO A 99 -9.14 3.84 -4.27
N LEU A 100 -8.99 2.89 -5.19
CA LEU A 100 -9.04 3.19 -6.63
C LEU A 100 -10.45 3.58 -7.10
#